data_AF-A0A3D5LAC7-F1
#
_entry.id   AF-A0A3D5LAC7-F1
#
_cell.length_a   1.000
_cell.length_b   1.000
_cell.length_c   1.000
_cell.angle_alpha   90.00
_cell.angle_beta   90.00
_cell.angle_gamma   90.00
#
_symmetry.space_group_name_H-M   'P 1'
#
loop_
_entity.id
_entity.type
_entity.pdbx_description
1 polymer ?
#
loop_
_entity_poly.entity_id
_entity_poly.type
_entity_poly.pdbx_seq_one_letter_code
_entity_poly.pdbx_strand_id
1 'polypeptide(L)'
;FDTEVTDLRPVEDGWEIRTSKGTYKTRYVVNAAGVYADKFHNMVSNKKIHITPRRGDYCLLDKTAGNHVSHTVFALPGKYGKGVLVTPTVHGNLLVGPTAIDIENKEGTNTTREGLNEVITKAEMNVKNIPMRQVITSFAGLRAHEDGHEFLIGELEDAKGFIDCAGIESPGLTSSPAIGEMVADILKEKMDLKEKENFIATRKGVLNPNTLSKEERIQLIKEKPEYGNIICRCEMITEGEIIDAIRRPLGAKSLDGVKRRTRAGMGRCQAGFCSPRTMEILARECHKSMFEITKSGGNSQIVKGINKDSL
;
A
#
# COMPACT_ATOMS: atom_id res chain seq x y z
N PHE A 1 10.46 -2.75 8.85
CA PHE A 1 9.04 -2.84 9.26
C PHE A 1 8.96 -3.00 10.77
N ASP A 2 7.79 -2.73 11.34
CA ASP A 2 7.52 -2.90 12.78
C ASP A 2 8.56 -2.18 13.67
N THR A 3 8.94 -0.96 13.29
CA THR A 3 9.93 -0.13 14.00
C THR A 3 9.45 1.30 13.87
N GLU A 4 8.62 1.73 14.81
CA GLU A 4 8.00 3.05 14.78
C GLU A 4 9.03 4.09 15.26
N VAL A 5 9.19 5.19 14.53
CA VAL A 5 9.95 6.35 15.00
C VAL A 5 9.08 7.15 15.96
N THR A 6 9.58 7.37 17.17
CA THR A 6 8.83 8.04 18.24
C THR A 6 9.36 9.44 18.56
N ASP A 7 10.65 9.69 18.31
CA ASP A 7 11.31 10.97 18.60
C ASP A 7 12.52 11.18 17.69
N LEU A 8 12.86 12.46 17.46
CA LEU A 8 13.99 12.90 16.64
C LEU A 8 14.70 14.04 17.36
N ARG A 9 16.03 13.97 17.47
CA ARG A 9 16.82 15.00 18.13
C ARG A 9 18.10 15.32 17.36
N PRO A 10 18.45 16.60 17.20
CA PRO A 10 19.77 16.96 16.69
C PRO A 10 20.85 16.57 17.72
N VAL A 11 21.98 16.10 17.22
CA VAL A 11 23.22 15.82 17.96
C VAL A 11 24.40 16.42 17.20
N GLU A 12 25.58 16.46 17.82
CA GLU A 12 26.78 17.12 17.25
C GLU A 12 27.08 16.70 15.80
N ASP A 13 27.00 15.40 15.49
CA ASP A 13 27.28 14.84 14.16
C ASP A 13 26.03 14.42 13.36
N GLY A 14 24.86 15.02 13.64
CA GLY A 14 23.64 14.80 12.87
C GLY A 14 22.41 14.57 13.74
N TRP A 15 21.83 13.37 13.67
CA TRP A 15 20.52 13.05 14.22
C TRP A 15 20.52 11.77 15.04
N GLU A 16 19.85 11.84 16.18
CA GLU A 16 19.42 10.69 16.95
C GLU A 16 17.94 10.39 16.64
N ILE A 17 17.66 9.17 16.19
CA ILE A 17 16.32 8.67 15.88
C ILE A 17 15.93 7.66 16.95
N ARG A 18 14.93 7.98 17.77
CA ARG A 18 14.38 7.04 18.74
C ARG A 18 13.27 6.24 18.09
N THR A 19 13.32 4.92 18.28
CA THR A 19 12.30 4.02 17.74
C THR A 19 11.78 3.06 18.81
N SER A 20 10.68 2.37 18.51
CA SER A 20 10.14 1.30 19.35
C SER A 20 11.08 0.09 19.53
N LYS A 21 12.19 0.02 18.79
CA LYS A 21 13.20 -1.06 18.89
C LYS A 21 14.61 -0.57 19.23
N GLY A 22 14.72 0.66 19.73
CA GLY A 22 15.99 1.26 20.13
C GLY A 22 16.31 2.52 19.34
N THR A 23 17.54 3.00 19.53
CA THR A 23 17.98 4.29 19.03
C THR A 23 19.00 4.12 17.90
N TYR A 24 18.86 4.91 16.84
CA TYR A 24 19.80 4.96 15.72
C TYR A 24 20.43 6.35 15.64
N LYS A 25 21.66 6.41 15.16
CA LYS A 25 22.34 7.67 14.83
C LYS A 25 22.60 7.73 13.33
N THR A 26 22.37 8.89 12.73
CA THR A 26 22.60 9.13 11.30
C THR A 26 23.02 10.58 11.09
N ARG A 27 23.66 10.88 9.96
CA ARG A 27 24.01 12.27 9.58
C ARG A 27 22.82 13.01 8.95
N TYR A 28 21.95 12.27 8.25
CA TYR A 28 20.81 12.82 7.52
C TYR A 28 19.55 12.01 7.77
N VAL A 29 18.40 12.68 7.75
CA VAL A 29 17.07 12.09 7.89
C VAL A 29 16.20 12.55 6.72
N VAL A 30 15.52 11.61 6.06
CA VAL A 30 14.49 11.91 5.06
C VAL A 30 13.13 11.57 5.67
N ASN A 31 12.29 12.58 5.85
CA ASN A 31 10.93 12.44 6.36
C ASN A 31 9.94 12.21 5.20
N ALA A 32 9.62 10.94 4.97
CA ALA A 32 8.61 10.51 4.01
C ALA A 32 7.42 9.82 4.71
N ALA A 33 6.99 10.36 5.86
CA ALA A 33 5.99 9.74 6.73
C ALA A 33 4.52 9.93 6.28
N GLY A 34 4.28 10.40 5.06
CA GLY A 34 2.94 10.57 4.49
C GLY A 34 2.06 11.47 5.35
N VAL A 35 0.90 10.96 5.79
CA VAL A 35 -0.03 11.74 6.64
C VAL A 35 0.58 12.14 7.99
N TYR A 36 1.70 11.56 8.41
CA TYR A 36 2.43 11.92 9.64
C TYR A 36 3.66 12.80 9.39
N ALA A 37 3.90 13.27 8.16
CA ALA A 37 5.09 14.06 7.88
C ALA A 37 5.12 15.37 8.70
N ASP A 38 3.96 16.00 8.94
CA ASP A 38 3.81 17.17 9.81
C ASP A 38 4.26 16.91 11.25
N LYS A 39 3.94 15.73 11.81
CA LYS A 39 4.35 15.34 13.16
C LYS A 39 5.87 15.40 13.31
N PHE A 40 6.62 14.85 12.35
CA PHE A 40 8.09 14.82 12.43
C PHE A 40 8.72 16.15 12.02
N HIS A 41 8.18 16.84 11.01
CA HIS A 41 8.59 18.21 10.66
C HIS A 41 8.50 19.12 11.89
N ASN A 42 7.36 19.09 12.59
CA ASN A 42 7.07 19.96 13.72
C ASN A 42 7.89 19.62 14.97
N MET A 43 8.57 18.47 15.02
CA MET A 43 9.54 18.17 16.09
C MET A 43 10.84 18.96 15.92
N VAL A 44 11.21 19.32 14.69
CA VAL A 44 12.56 19.81 14.37
C VAL A 44 12.62 21.23 13.83
N SER A 45 11.56 21.74 13.21
CA SER A 45 11.49 23.09 12.62
C SER A 45 10.61 24.03 13.43
N ASN A 46 10.94 25.31 13.44
CA ASN A 46 10.13 26.38 14.03
C ASN A 46 8.96 26.80 13.12
N LYS A 47 9.09 26.62 11.80
CA LYS A 47 8.04 26.91 10.82
C LYS A 47 7.09 25.71 10.75
N LYS A 48 6.03 25.71 11.56
CA LYS A 48 5.14 24.54 11.64
C LYS A 48 4.30 24.37 10.38
N ILE A 49 4.10 23.12 9.99
CA ILE A 49 3.19 22.72 8.90
C ILE A 49 2.03 21.92 9.48
N HIS A 50 0.93 21.84 8.75
CA HIS A 50 -0.22 21.02 9.11
C HIS A 50 -0.60 20.11 7.95
N ILE A 51 -0.80 18.82 8.23
CA ILE A 51 -1.31 17.87 7.25
C ILE A 51 -2.69 17.39 7.68
N THR A 52 -3.68 17.72 6.85
CA THR A 52 -5.04 17.19 6.93
C THR A 52 -5.12 15.86 6.16
N PRO A 53 -5.42 14.72 6.82
CA PRO A 53 -5.73 13.49 6.10
C PRO A 53 -7.03 13.65 5.31
N ARG A 54 -6.91 13.63 3.98
CA ARG A 54 -8.06 13.66 3.07
C ARG A 54 -8.42 12.23 2.65
N ARG A 55 -9.51 11.71 3.23
CA ARG A 55 -10.02 10.38 2.94
C ARG A 55 -10.68 10.32 1.56
N GLY A 56 -10.38 9.26 0.82
CA GLY A 56 -11.09 8.87 -0.39
C GLY A 56 -11.64 7.46 -0.26
N ASP A 57 -12.96 7.34 -0.30
CA ASP A 57 -13.71 6.09 -0.28
C ASP A 57 -13.86 5.52 -1.70
N TYR A 58 -13.72 4.21 -1.83
CA TYR A 58 -13.80 3.50 -3.10
C TYR A 58 -14.74 2.29 -3.01
N CYS A 59 -15.41 2.00 -4.13
CA CYS A 59 -16.08 0.75 -4.42
C CYS A 59 -15.29 0.00 -5.50
N LEU A 60 -14.88 -1.23 -5.21
CA LEU A 60 -14.30 -2.13 -6.21
C LEU A 60 -15.31 -3.21 -6.57
N LEU A 61 -15.68 -3.26 -7.84
CA LEU A 61 -16.62 -4.23 -8.39
C LEU A 61 -15.88 -5.44 -8.96
N ASP A 62 -16.60 -6.56 -9.05
CA ASP A 62 -16.11 -7.81 -9.63
C ASP A 62 -15.61 -7.63 -11.08
N LYS A 63 -14.79 -8.58 -11.54
CA LYS A 63 -14.29 -8.61 -12.92
C LYS A 63 -15.42 -8.70 -13.95
N THR A 64 -16.59 -9.23 -13.58
CA THR A 64 -17.78 -9.22 -14.46
C THR A 64 -18.30 -7.81 -14.77
N ALA A 65 -17.97 -6.81 -13.96
CA ALA A 65 -18.28 -5.40 -14.23
C ALA A 65 -17.16 -4.67 -14.98
N GLY A 66 -16.00 -5.31 -15.21
CA GLY A 66 -14.80 -4.65 -15.75
C GLY A 66 -14.98 -4.01 -17.11
N ASN A 67 -15.82 -4.60 -17.96
CA ASN A 67 -16.08 -4.12 -19.31
C ASN A 67 -17.22 -3.11 -19.38
N HIS A 68 -17.74 -2.64 -18.24
CA HIS A 68 -18.81 -1.63 -18.20
C HIS A 68 -18.37 -0.30 -18.85
N VAL A 69 -17.08 0.01 -18.74
CA VAL A 69 -16.42 1.09 -19.48
C VAL A 69 -15.11 0.58 -20.06
N SER A 70 -14.70 1.11 -21.21
CA SER A 70 -13.42 0.77 -21.85
C SER A 70 -12.27 1.72 -21.45
N HIS A 71 -12.59 2.87 -20.86
CA HIS A 71 -11.65 3.93 -20.50
C HIS A 71 -12.00 4.54 -19.14
N THR A 72 -11.05 5.25 -18.54
CA THR A 72 -11.31 6.04 -17.34
C THR A 72 -12.24 7.20 -17.67
N VAL A 73 -13.40 7.26 -17.01
CA VAL A 73 -14.36 8.35 -17.12
C VAL A 73 -14.17 9.28 -15.93
N PHE A 74 -13.80 10.54 -16.21
CA PHE A 74 -13.71 11.60 -15.22
C PHE A 74 -14.97 12.46 -15.22
N ALA A 75 -15.35 12.97 -14.06
CA ALA A 75 -16.31 14.05 -13.99
C ALA A 75 -15.66 15.38 -14.41
N LEU A 76 -16.51 16.37 -14.72
CA LEU A 76 -16.06 17.75 -14.88
C LEU A 76 -15.43 18.24 -13.56
N PRO A 77 -14.23 18.84 -13.58
CA PRO A 77 -13.56 19.29 -12.36
C PRO A 77 -14.39 20.32 -11.59
N GLY A 78 -14.45 20.15 -10.26
CA GLY A 78 -14.99 21.13 -9.32
C GLY A 78 -13.91 21.65 -8.36
N LYS A 79 -14.34 22.30 -7.26
CA LYS A 79 -13.45 22.90 -6.25
C LYS A 79 -12.40 21.92 -5.68
N TYR A 80 -12.76 20.66 -5.51
CA TYR A 80 -11.89 19.61 -4.94
C TYR A 80 -11.27 18.69 -6.01
N GLY A 81 -11.19 19.16 -7.26
CA GLY A 81 -10.61 18.42 -8.39
C GLY A 81 -11.65 17.64 -9.21
N LYS A 82 -11.21 16.57 -9.89
CA LYS A 82 -12.00 15.81 -10.87
C LYS A 82 -13.12 14.94 -10.26
N GLY A 83 -13.23 14.89 -8.94
CA GLY A 83 -14.27 14.12 -8.24
C GLY A 83 -14.16 12.60 -8.40
N VAL A 84 -15.32 11.94 -8.34
CA VAL A 84 -15.45 10.49 -8.47
C VAL A 84 -15.25 10.09 -9.94
N LEU A 85 -14.35 9.13 -10.17
CA LEU A 85 -14.14 8.52 -11.47
C LEU A 85 -14.69 7.09 -11.52
N VAL A 86 -14.87 6.59 -12.74
CA VAL A 86 -15.18 5.19 -13.03
C VAL A 86 -14.11 4.68 -13.96
N THR A 87 -13.36 3.65 -13.57
CA THR A 87 -12.20 3.18 -14.33
C THR A 87 -12.05 1.66 -14.31
N PRO A 88 -11.72 1.03 -15.46
CA PRO A 88 -11.31 -0.36 -15.47
C PRO A 88 -9.90 -0.48 -14.87
N THR A 89 -9.69 -1.49 -14.02
CA THR A 89 -8.38 -1.76 -13.42
C THR A 89 -7.56 -2.68 -14.32
N VAL A 90 -6.23 -2.68 -14.14
CA VAL A 90 -5.31 -3.61 -14.84
C VAL A 90 -5.60 -5.10 -14.60
N HIS A 91 -6.39 -5.43 -13.58
CA HIS A 91 -6.80 -6.80 -13.26
C HIS A 91 -8.22 -7.14 -13.74
N GLY A 92 -8.85 -6.24 -14.50
CA GLY A 92 -10.17 -6.44 -15.09
C GLY A 92 -11.35 -6.17 -14.14
N ASN A 93 -11.11 -5.72 -12.90
CA ASN A 93 -12.18 -5.17 -12.04
C ASN A 93 -12.61 -3.77 -12.51
N LEU A 94 -13.78 -3.30 -12.06
CA LEU A 94 -14.21 -1.91 -12.21
C LEU A 94 -14.04 -1.18 -10.87
N LEU A 95 -13.37 -0.03 -10.87
CA LEU A 95 -13.16 0.82 -9.69
C LEU A 95 -14.00 2.09 -9.80
N VAL A 96 -14.68 2.44 -8.71
CA VAL A 96 -15.50 3.65 -8.60
C VAL A 96 -15.09 4.42 -7.34
N GLY A 97 -14.78 5.72 -7.50
CA GLY A 97 -14.28 6.59 -6.42
C GLY A 97 -13.20 7.54 -6.94
N PRO A 98 -12.48 8.27 -6.08
CA PRO A 98 -12.74 8.45 -4.65
C PRO A 98 -13.70 9.59 -4.31
N THR A 99 -14.18 9.61 -3.07
CA THR A 99 -14.62 10.84 -2.38
C THR A 99 -13.42 11.75 -2.01
N ALA A 100 -13.69 12.92 -1.45
CA ALA A 100 -12.68 13.80 -0.87
C ALA A 100 -13.22 14.40 0.43
N ILE A 101 -12.94 13.72 1.55
CA ILE A 101 -13.45 14.08 2.87
C ILE A 101 -12.28 14.33 3.80
N ASP A 102 -12.16 15.55 4.29
CA ASP A 102 -11.15 15.91 5.28
C ASP A 102 -11.54 15.36 6.66
N ILE A 103 -10.59 14.68 7.31
CA ILE A 103 -10.77 14.06 8.63
C ILE A 103 -9.58 14.39 9.51
N GLU A 104 -9.73 14.25 10.83
CA GLU A 104 -8.62 14.47 11.78
C GLU A 104 -7.79 13.20 12.01
N ASN A 105 -8.43 12.03 11.96
CA ASN A 105 -7.79 10.77 12.30
C ASN A 105 -6.85 10.30 11.16
N LYS A 106 -5.54 10.40 11.37
CA LYS A 106 -4.48 9.91 10.45
C LYS A 106 -4.48 8.37 10.26
N GLU A 107 -5.24 7.61 11.06
CA GLU A 107 -5.48 6.16 10.88
C GLU A 107 -6.89 5.84 10.32
N GLY A 108 -7.69 6.86 10.02
CA GLY A 108 -9.12 6.76 9.64
C GLY A 108 -9.38 6.18 8.25
N THR A 109 -8.92 4.96 7.98
CA THR A 109 -9.01 4.25 6.70
C THR A 109 -10.29 3.43 6.52
N ASN A 110 -11.25 3.58 7.42
CA ASN A 110 -12.57 2.95 7.30
C ASN A 110 -13.45 3.71 6.31
N THR A 111 -14.29 2.97 5.57
CA THR A 111 -15.33 3.57 4.74
C THR A 111 -16.54 3.98 5.57
N THR A 112 -17.29 4.99 5.13
CA THR A 112 -18.58 5.36 5.74
C THR A 112 -19.74 5.14 4.79
N ARG A 113 -20.96 4.98 5.33
CA ARG A 113 -22.18 4.84 4.53
C ARG A 113 -22.38 6.06 3.64
N GLU A 114 -22.16 7.25 4.20
CA GLU A 114 -22.29 8.54 3.53
C GLU A 114 -21.27 8.66 2.39
N GLY A 115 -20.01 8.29 2.64
CA GLY A 115 -18.95 8.32 1.62
C GLY A 115 -19.26 7.36 0.47
N LEU A 116 -19.69 6.12 0.76
CA LEU A 116 -20.06 5.17 -0.29
C LEU A 116 -21.30 5.62 -1.08
N ASN A 117 -22.30 6.22 -0.42
CA ASN A 117 -23.47 6.79 -1.10
C ASN A 117 -23.08 7.97 -2.02
N GLU A 118 -22.13 8.80 -1.60
CA GLU A 118 -21.59 9.87 -2.44
C GLU A 118 -20.84 9.32 -3.66
N VAL A 119 -20.00 8.28 -3.47
CA VAL A 119 -19.34 7.56 -4.58
C VAL A 119 -20.37 7.09 -5.60
N ILE A 120 -21.43 6.42 -5.15
CA ILE A 120 -22.48 5.87 -6.02
C ILE A 120 -23.19 6.99 -6.78
N THR A 121 -23.70 7.98 -6.06
CA THR A 121 -24.48 9.08 -6.64
C THR A 121 -23.67 9.84 -7.69
N LYS A 122 -22.42 10.20 -7.39
CA LYS A 122 -21.57 10.97 -8.32
C LYS A 122 -21.11 10.13 -9.51
N ALA A 123 -20.91 8.83 -9.34
CA ALA A 123 -20.55 7.96 -10.46
C ALA A 123 -21.70 7.84 -11.48
N GLU A 124 -22.94 7.69 -11.00
CA GLU A 124 -24.14 7.55 -11.85
C GLU A 124 -24.44 8.81 -12.68
N MET A 125 -23.96 9.98 -12.25
CA MET A 125 -24.05 11.22 -13.04
C MET A 125 -23.23 11.16 -14.34
N ASN A 126 -22.14 10.38 -14.36
CA ASN A 126 -21.19 10.31 -15.47
C ASN A 126 -21.31 9.01 -16.26
N VAL A 127 -21.71 7.92 -15.61
CA VAL A 127 -21.84 6.59 -16.23
C VAL A 127 -23.16 5.96 -15.85
N LYS A 128 -23.98 5.61 -16.85
CA LYS A 128 -25.30 5.00 -16.65
C LYS A 128 -25.19 3.53 -16.23
N ASN A 129 -26.15 3.06 -15.44
CA ASN A 129 -26.40 1.64 -15.14
C ASN A 129 -25.18 0.88 -14.55
N ILE A 130 -24.38 1.52 -13.71
CA ILE A 130 -23.26 0.85 -13.05
C ILE A 130 -23.80 -0.31 -12.19
N PRO A 131 -23.28 -1.54 -12.33
CA PRO A 131 -23.82 -2.70 -11.63
C PRO A 131 -23.36 -2.74 -10.15
N MET A 132 -23.78 -1.77 -9.35
CA MET A 132 -23.33 -1.58 -7.95
C MET A 132 -23.58 -2.80 -7.05
N ARG A 133 -24.51 -3.70 -7.41
CA ARG A 133 -24.69 -5.00 -6.72
C ARG A 133 -23.51 -5.96 -6.86
N GLN A 134 -22.57 -5.68 -7.77
CA GLN A 134 -21.34 -6.46 -7.98
C GLN A 134 -20.14 -5.90 -7.21
N VAL A 135 -20.34 -4.98 -6.26
CA VAL A 135 -19.26 -4.55 -5.36
C VAL A 135 -18.77 -5.75 -4.55
N ILE A 136 -17.48 -6.07 -4.69
CA ILE A 136 -16.83 -7.16 -3.96
C ILE A 136 -16.10 -6.66 -2.72
N THR A 137 -15.68 -5.39 -2.71
CA THR A 137 -15.11 -4.74 -1.53
C THR A 137 -15.21 -3.23 -1.64
N SER A 138 -15.24 -2.56 -0.49
CA SER A 138 -14.96 -1.14 -0.36
C SER A 138 -13.67 -0.93 0.42
N PHE A 139 -13.01 0.21 0.21
CA PHE A 139 -11.84 0.61 1.00
C PHE A 139 -11.69 2.12 0.96
N ALA A 140 -10.93 2.67 1.92
CA ALA A 140 -10.54 4.06 1.89
C ALA A 140 -9.03 4.22 2.02
N GLY A 141 -8.51 5.30 1.43
CA GLY A 141 -7.12 5.73 1.56
C GLY A 141 -7.06 7.20 1.97
N LEU A 142 -5.97 7.59 2.62
CA LEU A 142 -5.74 8.97 3.08
C LEU A 142 -4.68 9.63 2.21
N ARG A 143 -4.97 10.84 1.75
CA ARG A 143 -4.00 11.75 1.11
C ARG A 143 -3.47 12.72 2.16
N ALA A 144 -2.17 13.02 2.10
CA ALA A 144 -1.51 13.95 3.01
C ALA A 144 -1.64 15.38 2.49
N HIS A 145 -2.79 16.01 2.75
CA HIS A 145 -3.07 17.37 2.27
C HIS A 145 -2.40 18.41 3.18
N GLU A 146 -1.46 19.17 2.64
CA GLU A 146 -0.85 20.31 3.34
C GLU A 146 -1.63 21.60 3.02
N ASP A 147 -1.75 22.49 4.00
CA ASP A 147 -2.61 23.68 3.94
C ASP A 147 -2.25 24.65 2.81
N GLY A 148 -0.97 24.72 2.43
CA GLY A 148 -0.45 25.49 1.31
C GLY A 148 -0.72 24.87 -0.07
N HIS A 149 -1.32 23.68 -0.14
CA HIS A 149 -1.60 22.94 -1.38
C HIS A 149 -0.34 22.58 -2.20
N GLU A 150 0.83 22.50 -1.56
CA GLU A 150 2.12 22.28 -2.22
C GLU A 150 2.84 21.03 -1.69
N PHE A 151 3.74 20.49 -2.51
CA PHE A 151 4.65 19.43 -2.07
C PHE A 151 5.88 20.08 -1.43
N LEU A 152 6.10 19.81 -0.15
CA LEU A 152 7.25 20.33 0.58
C LEU A 152 8.40 19.31 0.47
N ILE A 153 9.32 19.57 -0.46
CA ILE A 153 10.46 18.70 -0.76
C ILE A 153 11.75 19.52 -0.65
N GLY A 154 12.57 19.22 0.37
CA GLY A 154 13.81 19.95 0.57
C GLY A 154 14.38 19.81 1.98
N GLU A 155 15.63 20.23 2.15
CA GLU A 155 16.21 20.38 3.48
C GLU A 155 15.59 21.58 4.21
N LEU A 156 15.34 21.43 5.50
CA LEU A 156 14.82 22.51 6.33
C LEU A 156 15.90 23.54 6.66
N GLU A 157 15.56 24.82 6.54
CA GLU A 157 16.47 25.95 6.80
C GLU A 157 16.99 25.98 8.24
N ASP A 158 16.16 25.58 9.21
CA ASP A 158 16.46 25.60 10.65
C ASP A 158 16.71 24.21 11.26
N ALA A 159 16.77 23.17 10.42
CA ALA A 159 17.07 21.79 10.83
C ALA A 159 18.00 21.12 9.79
N LYS A 160 19.28 21.50 9.81
CA LYS A 160 20.31 20.98 8.89
C LYS A 160 20.38 19.44 8.94
N GLY A 161 20.41 18.82 7.77
CA GLY A 161 20.42 17.37 7.59
C GLY A 161 19.05 16.71 7.66
N PHE A 162 17.97 17.47 7.86
CA PHE A 162 16.59 16.96 7.80
C PHE A 162 15.93 17.38 6.48
N ILE A 163 15.54 16.41 5.67
CA ILE A 163 14.91 16.60 4.37
C ILE A 163 13.46 16.14 4.42
N ASP A 164 12.53 17.01 4.05
CA ASP A 164 11.13 16.66 3.95
C ASP A 164 10.74 16.11 2.58
N CYS A 165 9.76 15.20 2.62
CA CYS A 165 8.85 14.84 1.55
C CYS A 165 7.44 14.90 2.16
N ALA A 166 6.98 16.11 2.47
CA ALA A 166 5.73 16.36 3.17
C ALA A 166 4.65 16.92 2.22
N GLY A 167 3.38 16.77 2.59
CA GLY A 167 2.26 17.26 1.77
C GLY A 167 2.04 16.50 0.46
N ILE A 168 2.63 15.31 0.29
CA ILE A 168 2.56 14.53 -0.95
C ILE A 168 1.15 13.94 -1.12
N GLU A 169 0.25 14.72 -1.73
CA GLU A 169 -1.10 14.31 -2.11
C GLU A 169 -1.20 13.84 -3.57
N SER A 170 -2.21 14.24 -4.35
CA SER A 170 -2.28 13.95 -5.78
C SER A 170 -1.47 14.97 -6.58
N PRO A 171 -0.59 14.58 -7.53
CA PRO A 171 -0.38 13.25 -8.13
C PRO A 171 0.81 12.45 -7.55
N GLY A 172 0.96 12.44 -6.23
CA GLY A 172 2.13 11.94 -5.50
C GLY A 172 2.62 10.53 -5.83
N LEU A 173 1.72 9.58 -6.10
CA LEU A 173 2.15 8.23 -6.53
C LEU A 173 2.87 8.27 -7.87
N THR A 174 2.31 9.01 -8.84
CA THR A 174 2.88 9.14 -10.19
C THR A 174 4.20 9.93 -10.15
N SER A 175 4.30 10.96 -9.31
CA SER A 175 5.52 11.76 -9.16
C SER A 175 6.56 11.14 -8.22
N SER A 176 6.26 10.05 -7.51
CA SER A 176 7.16 9.46 -6.52
C SER A 176 8.57 9.10 -7.03
N PRO A 177 8.80 8.63 -8.27
CA PRO A 177 10.16 8.41 -8.77
C PRO A 177 10.96 9.71 -8.91
N ALA A 178 10.34 10.76 -9.45
CA ALA A 178 10.98 12.07 -9.62
C ALA A 178 11.29 12.74 -8.27
N ILE A 179 10.40 12.59 -7.28
CA ILE A 179 10.65 13.03 -5.90
C ILE A 179 11.85 12.27 -5.32
N GLY A 180 11.93 10.95 -5.56
CA GLY A 180 13.06 10.13 -5.14
C GLY A 180 14.39 10.60 -5.74
N GLU A 181 14.43 10.92 -7.03
CA GLU A 181 15.60 11.47 -7.71
C GLU A 181 15.99 12.83 -7.13
N MET A 182 15.03 13.74 -6.95
CA MET A 182 15.27 15.05 -6.35
C MET A 182 15.89 14.96 -4.95
N VAL A 183 15.37 14.08 -4.09
CA VAL A 183 15.92 13.85 -2.74
C VAL A 183 17.31 13.20 -2.80
N ALA A 184 17.52 12.28 -3.75
CA ALA A 184 18.83 11.67 -3.95
C ALA A 184 19.88 12.69 -4.38
N ASP A 185 19.54 13.65 -5.25
CA ASP A 185 20.43 14.74 -5.68
C ASP A 185 20.78 15.68 -4.52
N ILE A 186 19.80 16.05 -3.69
CA ILE A 186 20.05 16.82 -2.45
C ILE A 186 21.06 16.10 -1.56
N LEU A 187 20.93 14.78 -1.39
CA LEU A 187 21.86 14.00 -0.59
C LEU A 187 23.23 13.83 -1.28
N LYS A 188 23.25 13.73 -2.61
CA LYS A 188 24.48 13.63 -3.42
C LYS A 188 25.38 14.83 -3.17
N GLU A 189 24.83 16.04 -3.25
CA GLU A 189 25.55 17.28 -3.00
C GLU A 189 26.02 17.38 -1.54
N LYS A 190 25.15 17.06 -0.58
CA LYS A 190 25.44 17.23 0.85
C LYS A 190 26.43 16.22 1.41
N MET A 191 26.43 15.00 0.87
CA MET A 191 27.27 13.91 1.38
C MET A 191 28.46 13.59 0.47
N ASP A 192 28.67 14.35 -0.62
CA ASP A 192 29.64 14.06 -1.68
C ASP A 192 29.51 12.59 -2.19
N LEU A 193 28.27 12.17 -2.46
CA LEU A 193 28.01 10.80 -2.90
C LEU A 193 28.51 10.61 -4.33
N LYS A 194 29.22 9.52 -4.55
CA LYS A 194 29.68 9.09 -5.87
C LYS A 194 28.83 7.94 -6.38
N GLU A 195 28.54 7.95 -7.67
CA GLU A 195 27.84 6.85 -8.31
C GLU A 195 28.67 5.57 -8.21
N LYS A 196 27.98 4.45 -8.00
CA LYS A 196 28.62 3.14 -7.91
C LYS A 196 28.92 2.64 -9.31
N GLU A 197 30.21 2.39 -9.61
CA GLU A 197 30.64 1.81 -10.89
C GLU A 197 29.97 0.45 -11.17
N ASN A 198 29.76 -0.36 -10.12
CA ASN A 198 29.17 -1.70 -10.22
C ASN A 198 27.71 -1.72 -9.71
N PHE A 199 26.88 -0.77 -10.12
CA PHE A 199 25.47 -0.74 -9.76
C PHE A 199 24.67 -1.86 -10.43
N ILE A 200 23.98 -2.67 -9.62
CA ILE A 200 23.08 -3.73 -10.11
C ILE A 200 21.72 -3.09 -10.46
N ALA A 201 21.57 -2.66 -11.71
CA ALA A 201 20.36 -2.00 -12.21
C ALA A 201 19.18 -2.95 -12.50
N THR A 202 19.38 -4.26 -12.40
CA THR A 202 18.37 -5.27 -12.71
C THR A 202 18.04 -6.11 -11.50
N ARG A 203 16.75 -6.46 -11.34
CA ARG A 203 16.29 -7.42 -10.34
C ARG A 203 15.58 -8.59 -11.00
N LYS A 204 15.61 -9.76 -10.37
CA LYS A 204 14.78 -10.89 -10.77
C LYS A 204 13.30 -10.47 -10.72
N GLY A 205 12.59 -10.64 -11.83
CA GLY A 205 11.17 -10.36 -11.94
C GLY A 205 10.31 -11.29 -11.08
N VAL A 206 9.08 -10.86 -10.83
CA VAL A 206 8.02 -11.68 -10.21
C VAL A 206 7.41 -12.55 -11.31
N LEU A 207 7.56 -13.87 -11.20
CA LEU A 207 6.94 -14.80 -12.15
C LEU A 207 5.41 -14.70 -12.05
N ASN A 208 4.74 -14.54 -13.20
CA ASN A 208 3.28 -14.66 -13.31
C ASN A 208 2.94 -15.94 -14.10
N PRO A 209 2.50 -17.03 -13.43
CA PRO A 209 2.20 -18.29 -14.11
C PRO A 209 1.14 -18.18 -15.22
N ASN A 210 0.27 -17.17 -15.19
CA ASN A 210 -0.75 -16.95 -16.21
C ASN A 210 -0.18 -16.41 -17.53
N THR A 211 1.08 -15.97 -17.55
CA THR A 211 1.77 -15.51 -18.77
C THR A 211 2.57 -16.61 -19.47
N LEU A 212 2.69 -17.78 -18.84
CA LEU A 212 3.43 -18.92 -19.40
C LEU A 212 2.58 -19.68 -20.42
N SER A 213 3.24 -20.26 -21.42
CA SER A 213 2.65 -21.29 -22.27
C SER A 213 2.27 -22.54 -21.47
N LYS A 214 1.48 -23.43 -22.08
CA LYS A 214 1.07 -24.67 -21.44
C LYS A 214 2.28 -25.56 -21.14
N GLU A 215 3.22 -25.64 -22.07
CA GLU A 215 4.44 -26.45 -21.97
C GLU A 215 5.36 -25.94 -20.85
N GLU A 216 5.60 -24.62 -20.79
CA GLU A 216 6.38 -23.99 -19.72
C GLU A 216 5.72 -24.19 -18.35
N ARG A 217 4.38 -24.11 -18.29
CA ARG A 217 3.65 -24.33 -17.04
C ARG A 217 3.75 -25.79 -16.57
N ILE A 218 3.69 -26.76 -17.49
CA ILE A 218 3.92 -28.17 -17.16
C ILE A 218 5.33 -28.37 -16.62
N GLN A 219 6.34 -27.76 -17.26
CA GLN A 219 7.72 -27.86 -16.82
C GLN A 219 7.92 -27.22 -15.44
N LEU A 220 7.35 -26.04 -15.20
CA LEU A 220 7.38 -25.38 -13.90
C LEU A 220 6.78 -26.26 -12.80
N ILE A 221 5.65 -26.92 -13.07
CA ILE A 221 5.00 -27.81 -12.08
C ILE A 221 5.85 -29.06 -11.83
N LYS A 222 6.55 -29.59 -12.83
CA LYS A 222 7.47 -30.72 -12.64
C LYS A 222 8.65 -30.34 -11.73
N GLU A 223 9.22 -29.15 -11.92
CA GLU A 223 10.34 -28.65 -11.11
C GLU A 223 9.90 -28.17 -9.73
N LYS A 224 8.70 -27.59 -9.65
CA LYS A 224 8.12 -26.97 -8.45
C LYS A 224 6.64 -27.35 -8.33
N PRO A 225 6.35 -28.54 -7.76
CA PRO A 225 4.99 -29.06 -7.67
C PRO A 225 3.99 -28.11 -6.98
N GLU A 226 4.45 -27.23 -6.10
CA GLU A 226 3.64 -26.20 -5.43
C GLU A 226 2.99 -25.21 -6.41
N TYR A 227 3.53 -25.00 -7.61
CA TYR A 227 2.90 -24.20 -8.66
C TYR A 227 1.74 -24.93 -9.37
N GLY A 228 1.54 -26.22 -9.10
CA GLY A 228 0.39 -26.99 -9.58
C GLY A 228 -0.83 -26.90 -8.65
N ASN A 229 -0.65 -26.45 -7.42
CA ASN A 229 -1.71 -26.42 -6.40
C ASN A 229 -2.38 -25.04 -6.34
N ILE A 230 -3.64 -24.92 -6.76
CA ILE A 230 -4.37 -23.64 -6.75
C ILE A 230 -5.00 -23.38 -5.37
N ILE A 231 -4.54 -22.33 -4.70
CA ILE A 231 -5.02 -21.92 -3.37
C ILE A 231 -6.15 -20.88 -3.48
N CYS A 232 -5.99 -19.84 -4.31
CA CYS A 232 -7.02 -18.83 -4.52
C CYS A 232 -7.66 -18.99 -5.90
N ARG A 233 -8.81 -19.66 -5.95
CA ARG A 233 -9.56 -19.91 -7.19
C ARG A 233 -10.06 -18.65 -7.90
N CYS A 234 -10.46 -17.61 -7.15
CA CYS A 234 -10.96 -16.36 -7.76
C CYS A 234 -9.89 -15.60 -8.56
N GLU A 235 -8.63 -15.68 -8.12
CA GLU A 235 -7.50 -14.99 -8.76
C GLU A 235 -6.51 -15.96 -9.42
N MET A 236 -6.81 -17.26 -9.42
CA MET A 236 -5.98 -18.35 -9.93
C MET A 236 -4.55 -18.38 -9.36
N ILE A 237 -4.41 -18.10 -8.05
CA ILE A 237 -3.10 -18.05 -7.38
C ILE A 237 -2.73 -19.42 -6.82
N THR A 238 -1.52 -19.84 -7.13
CA THR A 238 -0.91 -21.11 -6.73
C THR A 238 -0.29 -21.04 -5.33
N GLU A 239 -0.06 -22.19 -4.70
CA GLU A 239 0.73 -22.30 -3.47
C GLU A 239 2.15 -21.78 -3.70
N GLY A 240 2.76 -22.10 -4.85
CA GLY A 240 4.08 -21.63 -5.24
C GLY A 240 4.23 -20.11 -5.26
N GLU A 241 3.25 -19.39 -5.80
CA GLU A 241 3.24 -17.91 -5.77
C GLU A 241 3.15 -17.36 -4.34
N ILE A 242 2.39 -18.01 -3.46
CA ILE A 242 2.28 -17.62 -2.04
C ILE A 242 3.60 -17.85 -1.30
N ILE A 243 4.21 -19.03 -1.47
CA ILE A 243 5.51 -19.36 -0.88
C ILE A 243 6.57 -18.37 -1.35
N ASP A 244 6.65 -18.12 -2.66
CA ASP A 244 7.62 -17.18 -3.23
C ASP A 244 7.40 -15.76 -2.68
N ALA A 245 6.15 -15.30 -2.54
CA ALA A 245 5.85 -14.01 -1.91
C ALA A 245 6.29 -13.92 -0.44
N ILE A 246 6.31 -15.03 0.29
CA ILE A 246 6.75 -15.11 1.70
C ILE A 246 8.27 -15.14 1.82
N ARG A 247 8.95 -15.88 0.93
CA ARG A 247 10.41 -16.13 0.99
C ARG A 247 11.28 -15.02 0.39
N ARG A 248 10.73 -14.14 -0.45
CA ARG A 248 11.47 -13.00 -1.02
C ARG A 248 12.05 -12.08 0.07
N PRO A 249 13.11 -11.28 -0.22
CA PRO A 249 13.58 -10.24 0.67
C PRO A 249 12.42 -9.34 1.11
N LEU A 250 12.28 -9.12 2.42
CA LEU A 250 11.13 -8.39 2.98
C LEU A 250 9.76 -8.99 2.54
N GLY A 251 9.72 -10.32 2.49
CA GLY A 251 8.56 -11.11 2.06
C GLY A 251 7.34 -10.97 2.97
N ALA A 252 6.20 -11.46 2.50
CA ALA A 252 4.93 -11.39 3.22
C ALA A 252 4.99 -12.08 4.59
N LYS A 253 4.46 -11.42 5.63
CA LYS A 253 4.40 -11.92 7.02
C LYS A 253 2.99 -11.94 7.61
N SER A 254 1.98 -11.65 6.81
CA SER A 254 0.56 -11.57 7.19
C SER A 254 -0.32 -11.88 5.98
N LEU A 255 -1.61 -12.14 6.21
CA LEU A 255 -2.56 -12.40 5.11
C LEU A 255 -2.62 -11.23 4.12
N ASP A 256 -2.72 -9.99 4.59
CA ASP A 256 -2.74 -8.82 3.72
C ASP A 256 -1.37 -8.58 3.07
N GLY A 257 -0.28 -9.07 3.67
CA GLY A 257 1.04 -9.12 3.02
C GLY A 257 1.03 -10.04 1.80
N VAL A 258 0.48 -11.25 1.93
CA VAL A 258 0.31 -12.18 0.81
C VAL A 258 -0.65 -11.58 -0.23
N LYS A 259 -1.79 -11.04 0.21
CA LYS A 259 -2.80 -10.38 -0.62
C LYS A 259 -2.19 -9.30 -1.51
N ARG A 260 -1.44 -8.35 -0.94
CA ARG A 260 -0.84 -7.23 -1.70
C ARG A 260 0.24 -7.70 -2.69
N ARG A 261 0.89 -8.84 -2.44
CA ARG A 261 1.98 -9.37 -3.28
C ARG A 261 1.52 -10.33 -4.38
N THR A 262 0.41 -11.03 -4.16
CA THR A 262 -0.04 -12.12 -5.05
C THR A 262 -1.47 -11.96 -5.54
N ARG A 263 -2.26 -11.10 -4.89
CA ARG A 263 -3.73 -10.99 -5.03
C ARG A 263 -4.53 -12.14 -4.42
N ALA A 264 -3.92 -13.12 -3.76
CA ALA A 264 -4.67 -14.14 -3.02
C ALA A 264 -5.63 -13.47 -2.02
N GLY A 265 -6.93 -13.74 -2.16
CA GLY A 265 -7.96 -13.10 -1.35
C GLY A 265 -8.45 -11.72 -1.83
N MET A 266 -8.06 -11.23 -3.01
CA MET A 266 -8.59 -9.98 -3.61
C MET A 266 -9.76 -10.19 -4.58
N GLY A 267 -10.04 -11.43 -4.97
CA GLY A 267 -11.14 -11.74 -5.90
C GLY A 267 -12.51 -11.75 -5.23
N ARG A 268 -13.55 -12.18 -5.97
CA ARG A 268 -14.97 -12.13 -5.56
C ARG A 268 -15.26 -12.54 -4.11
N CYS A 269 -14.63 -13.62 -3.64
CA CYS A 269 -14.87 -14.15 -2.30
C CYS A 269 -14.19 -13.38 -1.15
N GLN A 270 -13.37 -12.37 -1.43
CA GLN A 270 -12.62 -11.58 -0.44
C GLN A 270 -11.92 -12.43 0.64
N ALA A 271 -11.21 -13.47 0.20
CA ALA A 271 -10.49 -14.43 1.04
C ALA A 271 -11.37 -15.39 1.86
N GLY A 272 -12.68 -15.46 1.62
CA GLY A 272 -13.59 -16.36 2.32
C GLY A 272 -13.26 -17.86 2.20
N PHE A 273 -12.52 -18.28 1.16
CA PHE A 273 -12.13 -19.69 0.96
C PHE A 273 -10.63 -19.95 1.07
N CYS A 274 -9.77 -19.07 0.55
CA CYS A 274 -8.34 -19.31 0.50
C CYS A 274 -7.60 -18.95 1.79
N SER A 275 -8.22 -18.20 2.70
CA SER A 275 -7.55 -17.71 3.90
C SER A 275 -7.02 -18.83 4.81
N PRO A 276 -7.75 -19.93 5.13
CA PRO A 276 -7.22 -20.97 6.02
C PRO A 276 -5.95 -21.61 5.46
N ARG A 277 -5.96 -22.00 4.18
CA ARG A 277 -4.77 -22.55 3.50
C ARG A 277 -3.62 -21.55 3.42
N THR A 278 -3.92 -20.27 3.16
CA THR A 278 -2.88 -19.23 3.12
C THR A 278 -2.25 -19.04 4.51
N MET A 279 -3.04 -19.15 5.58
CA MET A 279 -2.53 -19.10 6.96
C MET A 279 -1.66 -20.31 7.28
N GLU A 280 -2.04 -21.52 6.87
CA GLU A 280 -1.22 -22.73 7.03
C GLU A 280 0.14 -22.58 6.33
N ILE A 281 0.15 -22.07 5.10
CA ILE A 281 1.40 -21.79 4.36
C ILE A 281 2.23 -20.74 5.09
N LEU A 282 1.62 -19.62 5.54
CA LEU A 282 2.33 -18.61 6.32
C LEU A 282 2.95 -19.17 7.61
N ALA A 283 2.19 -19.98 8.36
CA ALA A 283 2.64 -20.63 9.59
C ALA A 283 3.85 -21.52 9.32
N ARG A 284 3.76 -22.38 8.30
CA ARG A 284 4.85 -23.26 7.85
C ARG A 284 6.09 -22.47 7.43
N GLU A 285 5.94 -21.52 6.51
CA GLU A 285 7.04 -20.79 5.88
C GLU A 285 7.69 -19.73 6.79
N CYS A 286 6.96 -19.23 7.79
CA CYS A 286 7.50 -18.28 8.77
C CYS A 286 7.90 -18.95 10.09
N HIS A 287 7.74 -20.27 10.22
CA HIS A 287 7.97 -21.02 11.46
C HIS A 287 7.19 -20.44 12.66
N LYS A 288 5.89 -20.18 12.44
CA LYS A 288 4.98 -19.60 13.43
C LYS A 288 3.80 -20.50 13.70
N SER A 289 3.21 -20.36 14.87
CA SER A 289 1.92 -20.97 15.19
C SER A 289 0.79 -20.29 14.40
N MET A 290 -0.28 -21.04 14.11
CA MET A 290 -1.51 -20.49 13.51
C MET A 290 -2.12 -19.36 14.35
N PHE A 291 -1.91 -19.38 15.68
CA PHE A 291 -2.35 -18.33 16.62
C PHE A 291 -1.59 -17.01 16.46
N GLU A 292 -0.39 -17.05 15.88
CA GLU A 292 0.44 -15.86 15.66
C GLU A 292 0.22 -15.23 14.28
N ILE A 293 -0.53 -15.89 13.39
CA ILE A 293 -0.82 -15.36 12.07
C ILE A 293 -1.83 -14.22 12.16
N THR A 294 -1.45 -13.09 11.56
CA THR A 294 -2.23 -11.85 11.59
C THR A 294 -2.83 -11.53 10.23
N LYS A 295 -3.94 -10.78 10.24
CA LYS A 295 -4.52 -10.21 9.01
C LYS A 295 -3.56 -9.19 8.39
N SER A 296 -3.06 -8.23 9.17
CA SER A 296 -2.28 -7.09 8.66
C SER A 296 -1.10 -6.68 9.55
N GLY A 297 -0.64 -7.55 10.46
CA GLY A 297 0.37 -7.23 11.47
C GLY A 297 -0.24 -6.83 12.83
N GLY A 298 0.61 -6.49 13.80
CA GLY A 298 0.18 -6.05 15.14
C GLY A 298 -0.79 -7.02 15.82
N ASN A 299 -1.87 -6.48 16.39
CA ASN A 299 -2.87 -7.23 17.17
C ASN A 299 -4.01 -7.84 16.34
N SER A 300 -3.80 -8.04 15.03
CA SER A 300 -4.82 -8.54 14.11
C SER A 300 -4.82 -10.07 13.96
N GLN A 301 -4.56 -10.81 15.04
CA GLN A 301 -4.62 -12.29 15.01
C GLN A 301 -6.03 -12.77 14.70
N ILE A 302 -6.13 -13.79 13.84
CA ILE A 302 -7.42 -14.32 13.35
C ILE A 302 -7.90 -15.47 14.24
N VAL A 303 -7.00 -16.35 14.66
CA VAL A 303 -7.31 -17.46 15.57
C VAL A 303 -7.04 -17.01 17.00
N LYS A 304 -8.03 -17.15 17.90
CA LYS A 304 -7.94 -16.75 19.31
C LYS A 304 -8.07 -17.88 20.31
N GLY A 305 -8.45 -19.09 19.87
CA GLY A 305 -8.61 -20.25 20.74
C GLY A 305 -8.80 -21.54 19.95
N ILE A 306 -8.78 -22.65 20.67
CA ILE A 306 -9.22 -23.97 20.20
C ILE A 306 -10.65 -24.21 20.67
N ASN A 307 -11.42 -25.00 19.93
CA ASN A 307 -12.73 -25.43 20.40
C ASN A 307 -12.55 -26.40 21.59
N LYS A 308 -13.46 -26.39 22.57
CA LYS A 308 -13.41 -27.25 23.77
C LYS A 308 -13.36 -28.74 23.42
N ASP A 309 -13.95 -29.13 22.30
CA ASP A 309 -14.09 -30.55 21.90
C ASP A 309 -12.86 -31.09 21.12
N SER A 310 -11.69 -30.47 21.27
CA SER A 310 -10.46 -30.85 20.54
C SER A 310 -9.44 -31.63 21.39
N LEU A 311 -9.86 -32.16 22.55
CA LEU A 311 -9.10 -33.05 23.42
C LEU A 311 -9.66 -34.48 23.38
#